data_AF-H2CLU1-F1
#
_entry.id   AF-H2CLU1-F1
#
_cell.length_a   1.000
_cell.length_b   1.000
_cell.length_c   1.000
_cell.angle_alpha   90.00
_cell.angle_beta   90.00
_cell.angle_gamma   90.00
#
_symmetry.space_group_name_H-M   'P 1'
#
loop_
_entity.id
_entity.type
_entity.pdbx_description
1 polymer ?
#
loop_
_entity_poly.entity_id
_entity_poly.type
_entity_poly.pdbx_seq_one_letter_code
_entity_poly.pdbx_strand_id
1 'polypeptide(L)' 'MPQISLYIDDETLRKVELAASKNNVSVSKWMTEQIQLNIVAGYPEGFESLFGSVKEGELVRPEQDDISPSFTT' A
#
# COMPACT_ATOMS: atom_id res chain seq x y z
N MET A 1 -0.41 14.31 20.37
CA MET A 1 -1.22 13.57 19.39
C MET A 1 -1.43 14.48 18.19
N PRO A 2 -0.96 14.11 16.99
CA PRO A 2 -1.28 14.88 15.79
C PRO A 2 -2.80 14.83 15.54
N GLN A 3 -3.38 15.95 15.10
CA GLN A 3 -4.80 16.07 14.77
C GLN A 3 -4.94 16.36 13.27
N ILE A 4 -5.91 15.71 12.64
CA ILE A 4 -6.23 15.87 11.21
C ILE A 4 -7.69 16.33 11.12
N SER A 5 -7.93 17.39 10.34
CA SER A 5 -9.26 17.86 9.99
C SER A 5 -9.53 17.54 8.52
N LEU A 6 -10.62 16.82 8.24
CA LEU A 6 -11.00 16.40 6.90
C LEU A 6 -12.33 17.05 6.51
N TYR A 7 -12.41 17.58 5.29
CA TYR A 7 -13.66 18.09 4.72
C TYR A 7 -14.25 17.01 3.82
N ILE A 8 -15.45 16.55 4.16
CA ILE A 8 -16.21 15.56 3.40
C ILE A 8 -17.66 16.02 3.31
N ASP A 9 -18.38 15.54 2.30
CA ASP A 9 -19.82 15.78 2.19
C ASP A 9 -20.63 14.95 3.21
N ASP A 10 -21.89 15.36 3.41
CA ASP A 10 -22.80 14.73 4.37
C ASP A 10 -23.11 13.26 4.04
N GLU A 11 -23.12 12.89 2.75
CA GLU A 11 -23.37 11.51 2.33
C GLU A 11 -22.21 10.61 2.74
N THR A 12 -20.99 11.07 2.53
CA THR A 12 -19.75 10.42 2.94
C THR A 12 -19.68 10.33 4.46
N LEU A 13 -19.99 11.40 5.18
CA LEU A 13 -20.00 11.38 6.66
C LEU A 13 -20.95 10.30 7.20
N ARG A 14 -22.17 10.21 6.67
CA ARG A 14 -23.13 9.16 7.07
C ARG A 14 -22.61 7.74 6.82
N LYS A 15 -21.92 7.51 5.71
CA LYS A 15 -21.31 6.20 5.40
C LYS A 15 -20.22 5.86 6.42
N VAL A 16 -19.39 6.84 6.80
CA VAL A 16 -18.36 6.67 7.82
C VAL A 16 -18.97 6.37 9.19
N GLU A 17 -19.98 7.11 9.62
CA GLU A 17 -20.68 6.89 10.90
C GLU A 17 -21.29 5.49 10.98
N LEU A 18 -21.97 5.06 9.90
CA LEU A 18 -22.55 3.73 9.81
C LEU A 18 -21.48 2.64 9.87
N ALA A 19 -20.36 2.82 9.18
CA ALA A 19 -19.26 1.86 9.18
C ALA A 19 -18.58 1.75 10.55
N ALA A 20 -18.35 2.89 11.22
CA ALA A 20 -17.81 2.92 12.58
C ALA A 20 -18.75 2.23 13.58
N SER A 21 -20.06 2.51 13.49
CA SER A 21 -21.09 1.86 14.31
C SER A 21 -21.13 0.34 14.10
N LYS A 22 -21.10 -0.13 12.84
CA LYS A 22 -21.04 -1.58 12.52
C LYS A 22 -19.82 -2.28 13.11
N ASN A 23 -18.69 -1.58 13.22
CA ASN A 23 -17.45 -2.10 13.81
C ASN A 23 -17.35 -1.83 15.32
N ASN A 24 -18.37 -1.23 15.95
CA ASN A 24 -18.42 -0.87 17.36
C ASN A 24 -17.21 -0.02 17.83
N VAL A 25 -16.79 0.93 16.99
CA VAL A 25 -15.69 1.86 17.25
C VAL A 25 -16.11 3.30 16.99
N SER A 26 -15.33 4.28 17.48
CA SER A 26 -15.58 5.69 17.17
C SER A 26 -15.27 6.01 15.71
N VAL A 27 -15.90 7.05 15.17
CA VAL A 27 -15.63 7.58 13.82
C VAL A 27 -14.15 7.89 13.62
N SER A 28 -13.52 8.56 14.59
CA SER A 28 -12.09 8.90 14.53
C SER A 28 -11.18 7.67 14.49
N LYS A 29 -11.51 6.62 15.26
CA LYS A 29 -10.75 5.37 15.29
C LYS A 29 -10.91 4.63 13.96
N TRP A 30 -12.15 4.45 13.50
CA TRP A 30 -12.43 3.79 12.22
C TRP A 30 -11.72 4.50 11.06
N MET A 31 -11.80 5.84 11.00
CA MET A 31 -11.15 6.62 9.96
C MET A 31 -9.62 6.49 10.01
N THR A 32 -9.05 6.48 11.21
CA THR A 32 -7.59 6.28 11.40
C THR A 32 -7.16 4.92 10.88
N GLU A 33 -7.92 3.85 11.17
CA GLU A 33 -7.65 2.50 10.66
C GLU A 33 -7.72 2.45 9.13
N GLN A 34 -8.74 3.07 8.52
CA GLN A 34 -8.83 3.14 7.05
C GLN A 34 -7.65 3.90 6.44
N ILE A 35 -7.22 5.01 7.04
CA ILE A 35 -6.06 5.77 6.57
C ILE A 35 -4.79 4.93 6.70
N GLN A 36 -4.59 4.24 7.83
CA GLN A 36 -3.42 3.38 8.05
C GLN A 36 -3.33 2.25 7.02
N LEU A 37 -4.44 1.62 6.66
CA LEU A 37 -4.46 0.58 5.61
C LEU A 37 -4.00 1.09 4.24
N ASN A 38 -4.19 2.38 3.96
CA ASN A 38 -3.78 3.00 2.70
C ASN A 38 -2.36 3.58 2.75
N ILE A 39 -1.84 3.93 3.94
CA ILE A 39 -0.50 4.50 4.12
C ILE A 39 0.54 3.42 4.37
N VAL A 40 0.22 2.44 5.21
CA VAL A 40 1.08 1.30 5.48
C VAL A 40 0.93 0.38 4.28
N ALA A 41 1.83 0.53 3.32
CA ALA A 41 2.01 -0.48 2.29
C ALA A 41 2.17 -1.83 3.00
N GLY A 42 1.32 -2.81 2.64
CA GLY A 42 1.19 -4.11 3.29
C GLY A 42 2.41 -5.00 3.07
N TYR A 43 3.59 -4.49 3.39
CA TYR A 43 4.83 -5.19 3.30
C TYR A 43 4.94 -6.20 4.45
N PRO A 44 5.43 -7.41 4.18
CA PRO A 44 5.65 -8.40 5.22
C PRO A 44 6.70 -7.90 6.23
N GLU A 45 6.61 -8.44 7.45
CA GLU A 45 7.59 -8.19 8.50
C GLU A 45 9.01 -8.43 7.96
N GLY A 46 9.92 -7.48 8.19
CA GLY A 46 11.29 -7.54 7.69
C GLY A 46 11.49 -7.01 6.26
N PHE A 47 10.49 -6.45 5.58
CA PHE A 47 10.68 -5.82 4.27
C PHE A 47 11.76 -4.72 4.27
N GLU A 48 11.82 -3.92 5.33
CA GLU A 48 12.90 -2.92 5.51
C GLU A 48 14.31 -3.52 5.48
N SER A 49 14.47 -4.79 5.89
CA SER A 49 15.76 -5.49 5.86
C SER A 49 16.20 -5.87 4.45
N LEU A 50 15.28 -5.90 3.47
CA LEU A 50 15.61 -6.17 2.08
C LEU A 50 16.37 -5.02 1.44
N PHE A 51 16.19 -3.78 1.93
CA PHE A 51 16.89 -2.63 1.41
C PHE A 51 18.41 -2.76 1.65
N GLY A 52 19.16 -2.95 0.57
CA GLY A 52 20.61 -3.19 0.64
C GLY A 52 21.02 -4.61 1.04
N SER A 53 20.07 -5.56 1.11
CA SER A 53 20.37 -6.98 1.37
C SER A 53 21.05 -7.69 0.21
N VAL A 54 20.87 -7.18 -1.01
CA VAL A 54 21.44 -7.77 -2.23
C VAL A 54 22.95 -7.60 -2.23
N LYS A 55 23.67 -8.72 -2.23
CA LYS A 55 25.13 -8.72 -2.37
C LYS A 55 25.54 -8.74 -3.83
N GLU A 56 26.76 -8.27 -4.11
CA GLU A 56 27.34 -8.38 -5.45
C GLU A 56 27.37 -9.85 -5.89
N GLY A 57 26.85 -10.13 -7.09
CA GLY A 57 26.82 -11.47 -7.68
C GLY A 57 25.58 -12.33 -7.34
N GLU A 58 24.68 -11.89 -6.45
CA GLU A 58 23.44 -12.64 -6.15
C GLU A 58 22.38 -12.50 -7.26
N LEU A 59 22.37 -11.35 -7.95
CA LEU A 59 21.48 -11.13 -9.09
C LEU A 59 22.22 -11.47 -10.38
N VAL A 60 22.10 -12.72 -10.80
CA VAL A 60 22.61 -13.18 -12.10
C VAL A 60 21.48 -13.11 -13.12
N ARG A 61 21.72 -12.42 -14.24
CA ARG A 61 20.78 -12.42 -15.37
C ARG A 61 20.63 -13.85 -15.87
N PRO A 62 19.41 -14.42 -15.90
CA PRO A 62 19.21 -15.75 -16.47
C PRO A 62 19.53 -15.75 -17.97
N GLU A 63 19.84 -16.92 -18.53
CA GLU A 63 19.96 -17.07 -19.98
C GLU A 63 18.65 -16.63 -20.64
N GLN A 64 18.75 -15.76 -21.63
CA GLN A 64 17.61 -15.32 -22.43
C GLN A 64 17.88 -15.71 -23.87
N ASP A 65 16.89 -16.35 -24.50
CA ASP A 65 16.94 -16.61 -25.93
C ASP A 65 17.01 -15.29 -26.69
N ASP A 66 17.87 -15.27 -27.70
CA ASP A 66 18.10 -14.10 -28.54
C ASP A 66 16.92 -13.96 -29.51
N ILE A 67 15.82 -13.35 -29.04
CA ILE A 67 14.69 -12.98 -29.91
C ILE A 67 15.14 -11.76 -30.71
N SER A 68 15.99 -12.00 -31.71
CA SER A 68 16.31 -11.00 -32.72
C SER A 68 15.11 -10.94 -33.68
N PRO A 69 14.38 -9.81 -33.75
CA PRO A 69 13.37 -9.63 -34.78
C PRO A 69 14.12 -9.54 -36.11
N SER A 70 14.02 -10.59 -36.92
CA SER A 70 14.42 -10.56 -38.32
C SER A 70 13.49 -9.60 -39.06
N PHE A 71 13.82 -8.31 -39.07
CA PHE A 71 13.22 -7.33 -39.95
C PHE A 71 13.76 -7.60 -41.36
N THR A 72 13.07 -8.45 -42.12
CA THR A 72 13.28 -8.57 -43.56
C THR A 72 12.82 -7.27 -44.22
N THR A 73 13.76 -6.55 -44.84
CA THR A 73 13.49 -5.38 -45.70
C THR A 73 12.98 -5.82 -47.06
#